data_AF-A0A8B8BBZ3-F1
#
_entry.id   AF-A0A8B8BBZ3-F1
#
_cell.length_a   1.000
_cell.length_b   1.000
_cell.length_c   1.000
_cell.angle_alpha   90.00
_cell.angle_beta   90.00
_cell.angle_gamma   90.00
#
_symmetry.space_group_name_H-M   'P 1'
#
loop_
_entity.id
_entity.type
_entity.pdbx_description
1 polymer ?
#
loop_
_entity_poly.entity_id
_entity_poly.type
_entity_poly.pdbx_seq_one_letter_code
_entity_poly.pdbx_strand_id
1 'polypeptide(L)'
;MGYEVSQFADWMALLPESLTTIPLRSLAIPGSNGSFSCTVTNANRISPDNSLPVKIFGHISCCLGKERILQWNRTQDLTVVQQLTSGVRYFEAQVAAYSSTGDFRVVCGLYGDELSSSLTTNCALTKQEVM
;
A
#
# COMPACT_ATOMS: atom_id res chain seq x y z
N MET A 1 -6.16 17.85 17.06
CA MET A 1 -7.32 17.50 16.21
C MET A 1 -7.61 16.03 16.44
N GLY A 2 -8.79 15.70 16.95
CA GLY A 2 -9.16 14.31 17.23
C GLY A 2 -9.38 13.57 15.92
N TYR A 3 -8.74 12.42 15.77
CA TYR A 3 -9.01 11.51 14.66
C TYR A 3 -10.38 10.89 14.92
N GLU A 4 -11.35 11.22 14.07
CA GLU A 4 -12.65 10.54 14.07
C GLU A 4 -12.40 9.09 13.65
N VAL A 5 -12.57 8.14 14.59
CA VAL A 5 -12.41 6.72 14.29
C VAL A 5 -13.52 6.34 13.30
N SER A 6 -13.13 6.11 12.05
CA SER A 6 -14.04 5.72 10.98
C SER A 6 -14.83 4.46 11.37
N GLN A 7 -16.16 4.51 11.17
CA GLN A 7 -17.11 3.46 11.52
C GLN A 7 -16.77 2.06 10.95
N PHE A 8 -15.90 2.00 9.95
CA PHE A 8 -15.52 0.77 9.26
C PHE A 8 -14.27 0.10 9.83
N ALA A 9 -13.60 0.67 10.84
CA ALA A 9 -12.38 0.09 11.39
C ALA A 9 -12.62 -1.32 11.95
N ASP A 10 -13.78 -1.62 12.52
CA ASP A 10 -14.03 -2.89 13.22
C ASP A 10 -15.12 -3.77 12.57
N TRP A 11 -15.43 -3.55 11.29
CA TRP A 11 -16.56 -4.22 10.63
C TRP A 11 -16.52 -5.75 10.71
N MET A 12 -15.32 -6.36 10.70
CA MET A 12 -15.17 -7.81 10.82
C MET A 12 -15.52 -8.32 12.23
N ALA A 13 -15.30 -7.51 13.28
CA ALA A 13 -15.66 -7.86 14.65
C ALA A 13 -17.18 -7.73 14.89
N LEU A 14 -17.85 -6.90 14.09
CA LEU A 14 -19.30 -6.66 14.14
C LEU A 14 -20.10 -7.59 13.22
N LEU A 15 -19.47 -8.62 12.65
CA LEU A 15 -20.17 -9.61 11.83
C LEU A 15 -21.20 -10.38 12.67
N PRO A 16 -22.41 -10.65 12.13
CA PRO A 16 -23.33 -11.61 12.73
C PRO A 16 -22.65 -12.96 12.94
N GLU A 17 -23.00 -13.66 14.02
CA GLU A 17 -22.40 -14.95 14.40
C GLU A 17 -22.39 -15.96 13.24
N SER A 18 -23.48 -16.01 12.46
CA SER A 18 -23.61 -16.87 11.29
C SER A 18 -22.57 -16.63 10.19
N LEU A 19 -22.00 -15.41 10.11
CA LEU A 19 -20.95 -15.03 9.17
C LEU A 19 -19.54 -15.16 9.76
N THR A 20 -19.40 -15.25 11.09
CA THR A 20 -18.08 -15.43 11.73
C THR A 20 -17.50 -16.83 11.54
N THR A 21 -18.35 -17.83 11.25
CA THR A 21 -17.95 -19.23 11.12
C THR A 21 -17.77 -19.69 9.67
N ILE A 22 -18.10 -18.85 8.69
CA ILE A 22 -17.94 -19.21 7.27
C ILE A 22 -16.50 -18.95 6.78
N PRO A 23 -16.04 -19.65 5.75
CA PRO A 23 -14.72 -19.37 5.16
C PRO A 23 -14.61 -17.93 4.65
N LEU A 24 -13.43 -17.31 4.79
CA LEU A 24 -13.18 -15.94 4.30
C LEU A 24 -13.53 -15.74 2.82
N ARG A 25 -13.34 -16.78 1.99
CA ARG A 25 -13.70 -16.76 0.56
C ARG A 25 -15.20 -16.58 0.29
N SER A 26 -16.03 -16.79 1.31
CA SER A 26 -17.48 -16.65 1.25
C SER A 26 -17.96 -15.29 1.79
N LEU A 27 -17.05 -14.46 2.29
CA LEU A 27 -17.34 -13.08 2.70
C LEU A 27 -17.02 -12.10 1.57
N ALA A 28 -17.86 -11.08 1.43
CA ALA A 28 -17.52 -9.90 0.65
C ALA A 28 -16.54 -9.04 1.45
N ILE A 29 -15.25 -9.11 1.09
CA ILE A 29 -14.17 -8.41 1.78
C ILE A 29 -13.67 -7.25 0.90
N PRO A 30 -13.72 -5.99 1.36
CA PRO A 30 -13.15 -4.87 0.62
C PRO A 30 -11.63 -5.02 0.47
N GLY A 31 -11.16 -4.85 -0.76
CA GLY A 31 -9.74 -4.90 -1.11
C GLY A 31 -9.29 -3.66 -1.88
N SER A 32 -7.99 -3.39 -1.89
CA SER A 32 -7.38 -2.35 -2.70
C SER A 32 -6.26 -2.92 -3.58
N ASN A 33 -6.23 -2.49 -4.85
CA ASN A 33 -5.13 -2.79 -5.77
C ASN A 33 -4.05 -1.69 -5.65
N GLY A 34 -2.78 -2.09 -5.69
CA GLY A 34 -1.64 -1.19 -5.56
C GLY A 34 -1.67 -0.47 -4.21
N SER A 35 -2.02 -1.20 -3.15
CA SER A 35 -2.36 -0.65 -1.84
C SER A 35 -1.31 0.28 -1.24
N PHE A 36 -0.06 0.13 -1.66
CA PHE A 36 1.09 0.84 -1.14
C PHE A 36 1.60 1.94 -2.10
N SER A 37 0.90 2.22 -3.21
CA SER A 37 1.35 3.21 -4.21
C SER A 37 1.49 4.62 -3.66
N CYS A 38 0.84 4.93 -2.52
CA CYS A 38 0.95 6.21 -1.84
C CYS A 38 2.36 6.49 -1.29
N THR A 39 3.16 5.44 -1.04
CA THR A 39 4.55 5.52 -0.54
C THR A 39 5.56 5.92 -1.62
N VAL A 40 5.16 5.87 -2.88
CA VAL A 40 6.04 6.14 -4.02
C VAL A 40 6.06 7.64 -4.32
N THR A 41 7.25 8.20 -4.54
CA THR A 41 7.47 9.61 -4.85
C THR A 41 8.43 9.76 -6.04
N ASN A 42 8.44 10.95 -6.67
CA ASN A 42 9.34 11.25 -7.79
C ASN A 42 10.84 11.25 -7.39
N ALA A 43 11.16 11.31 -6.09
CA ALA A 43 12.52 11.21 -5.56
C ALA A 43 13.06 9.77 -5.62
N ASN A 44 12.17 8.77 -5.67
CA ASN A 44 12.58 7.38 -5.66
C ASN A 44 13.25 6.95 -6.99
N ARG A 45 13.98 5.84 -6.92
CA ARG A 45 14.64 5.24 -8.10
C ARG A 45 13.60 4.49 -8.95
N ILE A 46 13.84 4.46 -10.26
CA ILE A 46 13.02 3.69 -11.19
C ILE A 46 13.12 2.21 -10.83
N SER A 47 11.97 1.55 -10.74
CA SER A 47 11.88 0.15 -10.35
C SER A 47 12.36 -0.78 -11.48
N PRO A 48 12.95 -1.95 -11.16
CA PRO A 48 13.55 -2.86 -12.15
C PRO A 48 12.53 -3.52 -13.08
N ASP A 49 11.27 -3.59 -12.68
CA ASP A 49 10.11 -4.11 -13.44
C ASP A 49 9.80 -3.31 -14.72
N ASN A 50 10.24 -2.06 -14.80
CA ASN A 50 10.00 -1.23 -15.98
C ASN A 50 10.77 -1.71 -17.22
N SER A 51 10.15 -1.56 -18.38
CA SER A 51 10.80 -1.76 -19.67
C SER A 51 11.92 -0.73 -19.90
N LEU A 52 12.90 -1.07 -20.75
CA LEU A 52 14.01 -0.17 -21.07
C LEU A 52 13.56 1.22 -21.57
N PRO A 53 12.53 1.34 -22.44
CA PRO A 53 12.01 2.65 -22.84
C PRO A 53 11.49 3.49 -21.67
N VAL A 54 10.79 2.87 -20.71
CA VAL A 54 10.26 3.57 -19.53
C VAL A 54 11.40 3.99 -18.60
N LYS A 55 12.44 3.16 -18.45
CA LYS A 55 13.65 3.53 -17.72
C LYS A 55 14.33 4.74 -18.35
N ILE A 56 14.53 4.74 -19.67
CA ILE A 56 15.10 5.89 -20.40
C ILE A 56 14.22 7.13 -20.20
N PHE A 57 12.89 6.99 -20.38
CA PHE A 57 11.94 8.08 -20.22
C PHE A 57 11.98 8.70 -18.81
N GLY A 58 12.09 7.89 -17.76
CA GLY A 58 12.19 8.39 -16.38
C GLY A 58 13.50 9.16 -16.09
N HIS A 59 14.50 9.06 -16.97
CA HIS A 59 15.73 9.88 -16.91
C HIS A 59 15.69 11.11 -17.83
N ILE A 60 14.68 11.22 -18.69
CA ILE A 60 14.48 12.40 -19.55
C ILE A 60 13.80 13.49 -18.71
N SER A 61 14.34 14.71 -18.85
CA SER A 61 13.90 15.97 -18.22
C SER A 61 13.93 16.00 -16.69
N CYS A 62 14.17 17.19 -16.11
CA CYS A 62 14.31 17.43 -14.66
C CYS A 62 13.09 16.95 -13.86
N CYS A 63 13.05 15.67 -13.50
CA CYS A 63 12.01 14.98 -12.72
C CYS A 63 10.65 14.75 -13.39
N LEU A 64 10.32 15.44 -14.50
CA LEU A 64 9.02 15.29 -15.20
C LEU A 64 8.75 13.85 -15.67
N GLY A 65 9.76 13.13 -16.16
CA GLY A 65 9.60 11.73 -16.59
C GLY A 65 9.15 10.82 -15.45
N LYS A 66 9.75 10.98 -14.26
CA LYS A 66 9.37 10.21 -13.07
C LYS A 66 7.99 10.59 -12.54
N GLU A 67 7.63 11.87 -12.58
CA GLU A 67 6.29 12.32 -12.20
C GLU A 67 5.20 11.68 -13.07
N ARG A 68 5.46 11.56 -14.38
CA ARG A 68 4.54 10.88 -15.30
C ARG A 68 4.46 9.38 -15.03
N ILE A 69 5.59 8.73 -14.77
CA ILE A 69 5.62 7.32 -14.34
C ILE A 69 4.80 7.14 -13.05
N LEU A 70 4.97 8.03 -12.07
CA LEU A 70 4.19 8.01 -10.83
C LEU A 70 2.69 8.12 -11.12
N GLN A 71 2.27 9.10 -11.92
CA GLN A 71 0.86 9.31 -12.27
C GLN A 71 0.23 8.11 -12.98
N TRP A 72 0.98 7.39 -13.82
CA TRP A 72 0.48 6.19 -14.50
C TRP A 72 0.32 4.99 -13.59
N ASN A 73 1.09 4.93 -12.50
CA ASN A 73 1.14 3.76 -11.62
C ASN A 73 0.43 3.96 -10.27
N ARG A 74 0.11 5.19 -9.88
CA ARG A 74 -0.54 5.48 -8.61
C ARG A 74 -2.02 5.11 -8.66
N THR A 75 -2.44 4.23 -7.76
CA THR A 75 -3.83 3.75 -7.65
C THR A 75 -4.49 4.14 -6.33
N GLN A 76 -3.68 4.42 -5.30
CA GLN A 76 -4.13 4.79 -3.97
C GLN A 76 -3.46 6.08 -3.48
N ASP A 77 -4.27 6.96 -2.88
CA ASP A 77 -3.82 8.15 -2.17
C ASP A 77 -3.80 7.97 -0.65
N LEU A 78 -4.57 7.01 -0.13
CA LEU A 78 -4.63 6.70 1.29
C LEU A 78 -3.44 5.83 1.72
N THR A 79 -2.90 6.11 2.91
CA THR A 79 -1.97 5.21 3.59
C THR A 79 -2.64 3.88 3.94
N VAL A 80 -1.86 2.83 4.20
CA VAL A 80 -2.42 1.52 4.58
C VAL A 80 -3.27 1.62 5.84
N VAL A 81 -2.84 2.42 6.83
CA VAL A 81 -3.61 2.70 8.04
C VAL A 81 -4.96 3.32 7.70
N GLN A 82 -4.98 4.34 6.84
CA GLN A 82 -6.23 4.96 6.42
C GLN A 82 -7.13 3.99 5.65
N GLN A 83 -6.57 3.12 4.81
CA GLN A 83 -7.34 2.08 4.13
C GLN A 83 -7.93 1.08 5.13
N LEU A 84 -7.18 0.67 6.16
CA LEU A 84 -7.67 -0.19 7.25
C LEU A 84 -8.83 0.47 8.00
N THR A 85 -8.71 1.76 8.35
CA THR A 85 -9.78 2.51 9.02
C THR A 85 -11.01 2.68 8.13
N SER A 86 -10.83 2.70 6.81
CA SER A 86 -11.91 2.71 5.81
C SER A 86 -12.49 1.32 5.52
N GLY A 87 -12.03 0.26 6.21
CA GLY A 87 -12.58 -1.09 6.11
C GLY A 87 -11.87 -2.03 5.14
N VAL A 88 -10.79 -1.62 4.46
CA VAL A 88 -10.01 -2.50 3.57
C VAL A 88 -9.34 -3.60 4.38
N ARG A 89 -9.40 -4.85 3.90
CA ARG A 89 -8.78 -6.03 4.53
C ARG A 89 -8.02 -6.94 3.59
N TYR A 90 -8.09 -6.67 2.29
CA TYR A 90 -7.27 -7.34 1.28
C TYR A 90 -6.37 -6.31 0.59
N PHE A 91 -5.06 -6.52 0.66
CA PHE A 91 -4.06 -5.57 0.14
C PHE A 91 -3.22 -6.25 -0.94
N GLU A 92 -3.12 -5.60 -2.10
CA GLU A 92 -2.23 -6.03 -3.17
C GLU A 92 -0.93 -5.21 -3.11
N ALA A 93 0.20 -5.90 -3.05
CA ALA A 93 1.53 -5.30 -3.10
C ALA A 93 2.39 -6.01 -4.14
N GLN A 94 3.05 -5.22 -4.99
CA GLN A 94 4.16 -5.68 -5.79
C GLN A 94 5.45 -5.33 -5.06
N VAL A 95 6.40 -6.26 -5.02
CA VAL A 95 7.63 -6.14 -4.24
C VAL A 95 8.85 -6.48 -5.08
N ALA A 96 9.95 -5.78 -4.83
CA ALA A 96 11.24 -6.07 -5.44
C ALA A 96 12.35 -6.06 -4.39
N ALA A 97 13.34 -6.92 -4.58
CA ALA A 97 14.57 -6.90 -3.80
C ALA A 97 15.38 -5.63 -4.13
N TYR A 98 15.82 -4.91 -3.11
CA TYR A 98 16.59 -3.69 -3.28
C TYR A 98 18.06 -3.93 -2.91
N SER A 99 18.87 -4.18 -3.94
CA SER A 99 20.24 -4.72 -3.81
C SER A 99 21.21 -3.85 -3.01
N SER A 100 20.95 -2.54 -2.87
CA SER A 100 21.83 -1.64 -2.10
C SER A 100 21.76 -1.86 -0.59
N THR A 101 20.63 -2.36 -0.09
CA THR A 101 20.37 -2.54 1.36
C THR A 101 19.98 -3.96 1.72
N GLY A 102 19.61 -4.80 0.74
CA GLY A 102 19.23 -6.20 0.93
C GLY A 102 17.81 -6.39 1.46
N ASP A 103 17.01 -5.32 1.51
CA ASP A 103 15.61 -5.29 1.93
C ASP A 103 14.65 -5.52 0.74
N PHE A 104 13.38 -5.76 1.08
CA PHE A 104 12.29 -5.79 0.10
C PHE A 104 11.52 -4.47 0.15
N ARG A 105 11.27 -3.90 -1.03
CA ARG A 105 10.53 -2.65 -1.17
C ARG A 105 9.32 -2.83 -2.03
N VAL A 106 8.29 -2.04 -1.73
CA VAL A 106 7.12 -1.91 -2.59
C VAL A 106 7.56 -1.32 -3.94
N VAL A 107 6.93 -1.73 -5.04
CA VAL A 107 7.15 -1.15 -6.36
C VAL A 107 5.84 -0.77 -7.05
N CYS A 108 5.78 0.46 -7.55
CA CYS A 108 4.70 0.96 -8.41
C CYS A 108 5.32 1.88 -9.47
N GLY A 109 6.01 1.31 -10.47
CA GLY A 109 6.81 2.05 -11.45
C GLY A 109 8.10 2.66 -10.88
N LEU A 110 8.10 3.13 -9.64
CA LEU A 110 9.30 3.48 -8.87
C LEU A 110 9.32 2.65 -7.58
N TYR A 111 10.50 2.57 -6.94
CA TYR A 111 10.60 1.99 -5.60
C TYR A 111 9.82 2.83 -4.59
N GLY A 112 9.10 2.20 -3.68
CA GLY A 112 8.47 2.82 -2.53
C GLY A 112 9.24 2.55 -1.24
N ASP A 113 8.49 2.51 -0.15
CA ASP A 113 9.01 2.21 1.19
C ASP A 113 9.42 0.73 1.33
N GLU A 114 10.20 0.47 2.38
CA GLU A 114 10.50 -0.88 2.84
C GLU A 114 9.22 -1.59 3.28
N LEU A 115 8.99 -2.78 2.74
CA LEU A 115 7.79 -3.56 3.02
C LEU A 115 7.63 -3.84 4.52
N SER A 116 8.72 -4.18 5.22
CA SER A 116 8.69 -4.51 6.64
C SER A 116 8.22 -3.33 7.49
N SER A 117 8.67 -2.10 7.16
CA SER A 117 8.29 -0.86 7.81
C SER A 117 6.81 -0.56 7.59
N SER A 118 6.34 -0.70 6.35
CA SER A 118 4.93 -0.52 6.01
C SER A 118 4.01 -1.52 6.73
N LEU A 119 4.46 -2.76 6.94
CA LEU A 119 3.70 -3.78 7.69
C LEU A 119 3.75 -3.58 9.21
N THR A 120 4.90 -3.16 9.75
CA THR A 120 5.11 -2.99 11.20
C THR A 120 4.36 -1.76 11.74
N THR A 121 4.32 -0.67 10.97
CA THR A 121 3.53 0.52 11.32
C THR A 121 2.05 0.18 11.54
N ASN A 122 1.53 -0.84 10.84
CA ASN A 122 0.16 -1.32 11.03
C ASN A 122 0.00 -2.26 12.25
N CYS A 123 1.06 -2.96 12.67
CA CYS A 123 1.03 -3.82 13.86
C CYS A 123 1.10 -3.05 15.19
N ALA A 124 1.62 -1.82 15.18
CA ALA A 124 1.68 -0.98 16.39
C ALA A 124 0.31 -0.38 16.76
N LEU A 125 -0.55 -0.11 15.76
CA LEU A 125 -1.87 0.48 15.98
C LEU A 125 -2.87 -0.50 16.59
N THR A 126 -2.75 -1.80 16.30
CA THR A 126 -3.60 -2.83 16.93
C THR A 126 -3.30 -3.06 18.41
N LYS A 127 -2.19 -2.54 18.95
CA LYS A 127 -1.85 -2.65 20.39
C LYS A 127 -2.23 -1.43 21.21
N GLN A 128 -2.51 -0.29 20.60
CA GLN A 128 -2.83 0.95 21.32
C GLN A 128 -4.33 1.19 21.50
N GLU A 129 -5.17 0.40 20.83
CA GLU A 129 -6.64 0.52 20.90
C GLU A 129 -7.31 -0.64 21.67
N VAL A 130 -6.52 -1.58 22.22
CA VAL A 130 -7.00 -2.73 23.03
C VAL A 130 -6.56 -2.63 24.50
N MET A 131 -6.34 -1.41 25.02
CA MET A 131 -6.12 -1.17 26.45
C MET A 131 -6.98 -0.02 26.96
#